data_AF-A0A2K3KM71-F1
#
_entry.id   AF-A0A2K3KM71-F1
#
_cell.length_a   1.000
_cell.length_b   1.000
_cell.length_c   1.000
_cell.angle_alpha   90.00
_cell.angle_beta   90.00
_cell.angle_gamma   90.00
#
_symmetry.space_group_name_H-M   'P 1'
#
loop_
_entity.id
_entity.type
_entity.pdbx_description
1 polymer ?
#
loop_
_entity_poly.entity_id
_entity_poly.type
_entity_poly.pdbx_seq_one_letter_code
_entity_poly.pdbx_strand_id
1 'polypeptide(L)' 'AKKAGKSTIVNNLIGRPFSKAYNPTELEQYAVNVVDGYEGDKKYLVLKEIPRDEVTKLLANKDSLASCDVAIVVHDRLHI' A
#
# COMPACT_ATOMS: atom_id res chain seq x y z
N ALA A 1 -4.48 -6.40 -8.88
CA ALA A 1 -5.77 -6.26 -9.59
C ALA A 1 -6.18 -4.79 -9.70
N LYS A 2 -6.89 -4.40 -10.77
CA LYS A 2 -7.57 -3.08 -10.83
C LYS A 2 -8.59 -3.02 -9.69
N LYS A 3 -8.72 -1.87 -9.00
CA LYS A 3 -9.74 -1.63 -7.97
C LYS A 3 -9.71 -2.55 -6.73
N ALA A 4 -8.59 -3.21 -6.42
CA ALA A 4 -8.49 -4.06 -5.22
C ALA A 4 -8.56 -3.32 -3.86
N GLY A 5 -8.66 -1.99 -3.86
CA GLY A 5 -8.74 -1.20 -2.62
C GLY A 5 -7.40 -0.76 -2.01
N LYS A 6 -6.27 -0.96 -2.71
CA LYS A 6 -4.93 -0.55 -2.24
C LYS A 6 -4.88 0.93 -1.83
N SER A 7 -5.34 1.82 -2.70
CA SER A 7 -5.36 3.27 -2.43
C SER A 7 -6.31 3.64 -1.30
N THR A 8 -7.37 2.87 -1.07
CA THR A 8 -8.24 3.07 0.09
C THR A 8 -7.49 2.79 1.39
N ILE A 9 -6.69 1.73 1.44
CA ILE A 9 -5.86 1.39 2.61
C ILE A 9 -4.82 2.49 2.87
N VAL A 10 -4.10 2.91 1.83
CA VAL A 10 -3.08 3.97 1.94
C VAL A 10 -3.68 5.31 2.37
N ASN A 11 -4.82 5.71 1.82
CA ASN A 11 -5.50 6.95 2.21
C ASN A 11 -6.06 6.87 3.65
N ASN A 12 -6.62 5.73 4.05
CA ASN A 12 -7.17 5.56 5.39
C ASN A 12 -6.06 5.66 6.46
N LEU A 13 -4.83 5.20 6.17
CA LEU A 13 -3.71 5.32 7.09
C LEU A 13 -3.47 6.76 7.58
N ILE A 14 -3.72 7.76 6.73
CA ILE A 14 -3.57 9.20 7.03
C ILE A 14 -4.91 9.90 7.31
N GLY A 15 -5.94 9.13 7.67
CA GLY A 15 -7.25 9.66 8.06
C GLY A 15 -8.08 10.26 6.91
N ARG A 16 -7.71 10.01 5.64
CA ARG A 16 -8.53 10.48 4.51
C ARG A 16 -9.80 9.63 4.40
N PRO A 17 -10.96 10.27 4.19
CA PRO A 17 -12.22 9.56 4.06
C PRO A 17 -12.24 8.69 2.81
N PHE A 18 -13.05 7.63 2.85
CA PHE A 18 -13.29 6.80 1.67
C PHE A 18 -13.94 7.61 0.54
N SER A 19 -13.45 7.41 -0.68
CA SER A 19 -14.04 7.95 -1.90
C SER A 19 -14.48 6.81 -2.82
N LYS A 20 -15.70 6.91 -3.36
CA LYS A 20 -16.20 6.00 -4.40
C LYS A 20 -15.58 6.26 -5.77
N ALA A 21 -14.97 7.44 -5.97
CA ALA A 21 -14.32 7.77 -7.24
C ALA A 21 -13.04 6.94 -7.41
N TYR A 22 -12.96 6.20 -8.50
CA TYR A 22 -11.75 5.44 -8.84
C TYR A 22 -10.86 6.27 -9.76
N ASN A 23 -9.74 6.75 -9.21
CA ASN A 23 -8.65 7.32 -9.97
C ASN A 23 -7.54 6.26 -10.04
N PRO A 24 -7.15 5.78 -11.24
CA PRO A 24 -6.04 4.85 -11.37
C PRO A 24 -4.76 5.40 -10.73
N THR A 25 -4.06 4.55 -9.99
CA THR A 25 -2.74 4.87 -9.44
C THR A 25 -1.70 4.69 -10.54
N GLU A 26 -1.36 5.80 -11.21
CA GLU A 26 -0.36 5.82 -12.30
C GLU A 26 1.08 6.01 -11.79
N LEU A 27 1.22 6.57 -10.59
CA LEU A 27 2.49 6.83 -9.92
C LEU A 27 2.50 6.20 -8.54
N GLU A 28 3.69 5.93 -8.01
CA GLU A 28 3.86 5.49 -6.63
C GLU A 28 3.20 6.48 -5.65
N GLN A 29 2.50 5.95 -4.65
CA GLN A 29 1.88 6.76 -3.60
C GLN A 29 2.41 6.33 -2.24
N TYR A 30 2.66 7.31 -1.39
CA TYR A 30 3.17 7.09 -0.03
C TYR A 30 2.20 7.65 0.99
N ALA A 31 2.01 6.91 2.08
CA ALA A 31 1.35 7.38 3.29
C ALA A 31 2.25 7.12 4.48
N VAL A 32 2.35 8.11 5.36
CA VAL A 32 3.17 8.03 6.58
C VAL A 32 2.27 8.36 7.74
N ASN A 33 2.24 7.49 8.74
CA ASN A 33 1.55 7.77 9.99
C ASN A 33 2.42 7.34 11.18
N VAL A 34 2.19 7.97 12.33
CA VAL A 34 2.78 7.56 13.60
C VAL A 34 1.88 6.50 14.22
N VAL A 35 2.47 5.38 14.61
CA VAL A 35 1.81 4.27 15.28
C VAL A 35 2.45 4.03 16.64
N ASP A 36 1.64 3.64 17.61
CA ASP A 36 2.14 3.22 18.92
C ASP A 36 2.68 1.79 18.81
N GLY A 37 3.94 1.62 19.20
CA GLY A 37 4.64 0.36 19.28
C GLY A 37 4.39 -0.35 20.61
N TYR A 38 5.03 -1.50 20.76
CA TYR A 38 5.06 -2.20 22.04
C TYR A 38 5.67 -1.28 23.12
N GLU A 39 5.08 -1.24 24.31
CA GLU A 39 5.48 -0.39 25.44
C GLU A 39 5.31 1.13 25.26
N GLY A 40 4.57 1.58 24.23
CA GLY A 40 4.24 3.01 24.06
C GLY A 40 5.27 3.81 23.25
N ASP A 41 6.26 3.13 22.68
CA ASP A 41 7.22 3.74 21.77
C ASP A 41 6.54 4.17 20.45
N LYS A 42 6.72 5.42 20.03
CA LYS A 42 6.19 5.88 18.74
C LYS A 42 7.06 5.41 17.58
N LYS A 43 6.45 4.85 16.54
CA LYS A 43 7.12 4.45 15.30
C LYS A 43 6.45 5.07 14.09
N TYR A 44 7.19 5.21 12.99
CA TYR A 44 6.63 5.61 11.71
C TYR A 44 6.25 4.37 10.91
N LEU A 45 4.99 4.28 10.49
CA LEU A 45 4.54 3.34 9.49
C LEU A 45 4.50 4.04 8.14
N VAL A 46 5.37 3.61 7.22
CA VAL A 46 5.43 4.10 5.85
C VAL A 46 4.82 3.04 4.94
N LEU A 47 3.71 3.36 4.29
CA LEU A 47 3.12 2.52 3.25
C LEU A 47 3.44 3.10 1.87
N LYS A 48 3.97 2.25 1.00
CA LYS A 48 4.19 2.53 -0.42
C LYS A 48 3.20 1.70 -1.25
N GLU A 49 2.27 2.36 -1.93
CA GLU A 49 1.46 1.69 -2.96
C GLU A 49 2.29 1.52 -4.23
N ILE A 50 2.41 0.27 -4.67
CA ILE A 50 3.03 -0.08 -5.95
C ILE A 50 1.98 0.01 -7.07
N PRO A 51 2.25 0.79 -8.14
CA PRO A 51 1.42 0.81 -9.35
C PRO A 51 1.39 -0.57 -10.01
N ARG A 52 0.26 -0.91 -10.66
CA ARG A 52 0.09 -2.24 -11.25
C ARG A 52 1.22 -2.59 -12.23
N ASP A 53 1.63 -1.63 -13.05
CA ASP A 53 2.59 -1.86 -14.13
C ASP A 53 4.03 -2.03 -13.61
N GLU A 54 4.26 -1.68 -12.35
CA GLU A 54 5.53 -1.88 -11.66
C GLU A 54 5.60 -3.22 -10.91
N VAL A 55 4.46 -3.86 -10.63
CA VAL A 55 4.43 -5.16 -9.93
C VAL A 55 5.23 -6.20 -10.68
N THR A 56 5.10 -6.29 -12.00
CA THR A 56 5.85 -7.28 -12.80
C THR A 56 7.35 -7.05 -12.72
N LYS A 57 7.80 -5.78 -12.68
CA LYS A 57 9.21 -5.41 -12.55
C LYS A 57 9.75 -5.76 -11.16
N LEU A 58 8.98 -5.50 -10.11
CA LEU A 58 9.34 -5.91 -8.75
C LEU A 58 9.45 -7.43 -8.66
N LEU A 59 8.45 -8.17 -9.12
CA LEU A 59 8.45 -9.63 -9.02
C LEU A 59 9.49 -10.31 -9.92
N ALA A 60 10.05 -9.61 -10.91
CA ALA A 60 11.12 -10.14 -11.76
C ALA A 60 12.45 -10.32 -11.01
N ASN A 61 12.69 -9.56 -9.95
CA ASN A 61 13.86 -9.70 -9.09
C ASN A 61 13.43 -10.12 -7.68
N LYS A 62 13.94 -11.28 -7.21
CA LYS A 62 13.62 -11.81 -5.88
C LYS A 62 14.08 -10.90 -4.73
N ASP A 63 15.08 -10.06 -4.98
CA ASP A 63 15.62 -9.14 -3.98
C ASP A 63 14.95 -7.76 -3.98
N SER A 64 14.00 -7.50 -4.90
CA SER A 64 13.35 -6.19 -5.03
C SER A 64 12.55 -5.77 -3.80
N LEU A 65 12.07 -6.74 -3.02
CA LEU A 65 11.32 -6.53 -1.77
C LEU A 65 12.22 -6.58 -0.54
N ALA A 66 13.54 -6.80 -0.70
CA ALA A 66 14.48 -6.86 0.42
C ALA A 66 14.59 -5.52 1.18
N SER A 67 14.19 -4.41 0.55
CA SER A 67 14.19 -3.08 1.17
C SER A 67 12.92 -2.76 1.96
N CYS A 68 11.90 -3.63 1.99
CA CYS A 68 10.67 -3.41 2.76
C CYS A 68 10.58 -4.36 3.95
N ASP A 69 10.14 -3.84 5.10
CA ASP A 69 9.97 -4.64 6.32
C ASP A 69 8.80 -5.64 6.20
N VAL A 70 7.73 -5.22 5.50
CA VAL A 70 6.49 -6.00 5.33
C VAL A 70 5.90 -5.75 3.94
N ALA A 71 5.50 -6.83 3.25
CA ALA A 71 4.75 -6.77 2.01
C ALA A 71 3.25 -7.03 2.26
N ILE A 72 2.39 -6.12 1.79
CA ILE A 72 0.93 -6.25 1.91
C ILE A 72 0.33 -6.61 0.55
N VAL A 73 -0.24 -7.81 0.44
CA VAL A 73 -0.93 -8.27 -0.77
C VAL A 73 -2.44 -8.07 -0.60
N VAL A 74 -3.04 -7.32 -1.50
CA VAL A 74 -4.48 -6.99 -1.45
C VAL A 74 -5.19 -7.60 -2.66
N HIS A 75 -6.28 -8.31 -2.39
CA HIS A 75 -7.10 -8.98 -3.38
C HIS A 75 -8.58 -8.61 -3.19
N ASP A 76 -9.29 -8.40 -4.29
CA ASP A 76 -10.74 -8.17 -4.29
C ASP A 76 -11.48 -9.49 -4.34
N ARG A 77 -12.19 -9.83 -3.26
CA ARG A 77 -12.92 -11.10 -3.11
C ARG A 77 -14.03 -11.29 -4.15
N LEU A 78 -14.54 -10.23 -4.76
CA LEU A 78 -15.64 -10.30 -5.72
C LEU A 78 -15.19 -10.49 -7.18
N HIS A 79 -13.88 -10.36 -7.45
CA HIS A 79 -13.30 -10.52 -8.78
C HIS A 79 -12.15 -11.53 -8.70
N ILE A 80 -12.52 -12.82 -8.63
CA ILE A 80 -11.63 -13.97 -8.83
C ILE A 80 -11.64 -14.34 -10.31
#